data_AF-A0A260UNU9-F1
#
_entry.id   AF-A0A260UNU9-F1
#
_cell.length_a   1.000
_cell.length_b   1.000
_cell.length_c   1.000
_cell.angle_alpha   90.00
_cell.angle_beta   90.00
_cell.angle_gamma   90.00
#
_symmetry.space_group_name_H-M   'P 1'
#
loop_
_entity.id
_entity.type
_entity.pdbx_description
1 polymer ?
#
loop_
_entity_poly.entity_id
_entity_poly.type
_entity_poly.pdbx_seq_one_letter_code
_entity_poly.pdbx_strand_id
1 'polypeptide(L)'
;MLDDLADVLVDRIDQLLDRLTAKAMTEPTSGSRQWESAWNERDTAAGRARADERSRVRSELTRRMVANLGPKHAVAHRVPGRHRQGVRTRTTGAGRSRVDNAQLAFF
;
A
#
# COMPACT_ATOMS: atom_id res chain seq x y z
N MET A 1 0.68 -22.42 13.47
CA MET A 1 -0.68 -22.27 14.03
C MET A 1 -0.83 -20.96 14.77
N LEU A 2 -0.08 -20.71 15.87
CA LEU A 2 -0.13 -19.41 16.56
C LEU A 2 0.56 -18.30 15.75
N ASP A 3 1.68 -18.63 15.10
CA ASP A 3 2.40 -17.70 14.22
C ASP A 3 1.55 -17.29 13.01
N ASP A 4 0.87 -18.24 12.37
CA ASP A 4 -0.06 -17.94 11.26
C ASP A 4 -1.19 -16.99 11.69
N LEU A 5 -1.70 -17.14 12.91
CA LEU A 5 -2.71 -16.24 13.46
C LEU A 5 -2.12 -14.84 13.75
N ALA A 6 -0.88 -14.78 14.23
CA ALA A 6 -0.17 -13.53 14.43
C ALA A 6 0.03 -12.79 13.11
N ASP A 7 0.40 -13.49 12.04
CA ASP A 7 0.56 -12.91 10.70
C ASP A 7 -0.77 -12.33 10.18
N VAL A 8 -1.88 -13.07 10.31
CA VAL A 8 -3.21 -12.57 9.94
C VAL A 8 -3.60 -11.32 10.73
N LEU A 9 -3.25 -11.25 12.02
CA LEU A 9 -3.51 -10.07 12.84
C LEU A 9 -2.67 -8.88 12.42
N VAL A 10 -1.39 -9.09 12.10
CA VAL A 10 -0.49 -8.04 11.58
C VAL A 10 -1.04 -7.48 10.28
N ASP A 11 -1.40 -8.34 9.33
CA ASP A 11 -2.01 -7.94 8.05
C ASP A 11 -3.29 -7.14 8.26
N ARG A 12 -4.12 -7.54 9.23
CA ARG A 12 -5.36 -6.83 9.53
C ARG A 12 -5.10 -5.45 10.13
N ILE A 13 -4.10 -5.32 11.01
CA ILE A 13 -3.69 -4.03 11.55
C ILE A 13 -3.18 -3.12 10.43
N ASP A 14 -2.36 -3.65 9.52
CA ASP A 14 -1.86 -2.89 8.38
C ASP A 14 -2.99 -2.41 7.45
N GLN A 15 -3.98 -3.26 7.17
CA GLN A 15 -5.16 -2.87 6.39
C GLN A 15 -5.98 -1.77 7.09
N LEU A 16 -6.12 -1.83 8.41
CA LEU A 16 -6.85 -0.80 9.18
C LEU A 16 -6.08 0.53 9.17
N LEU A 17 -4.75 0.50 9.30
CA LEU A 17 -3.90 1.68 9.17
C LEU A 17 -3.99 2.30 7.77
N ASP A 18 -4.02 1.48 6.71
CA ASP A 18 -4.20 1.96 5.34
C ASP A 18 -5.55 2.64 5.13
N ARG A 19 -6.63 2.06 5.68
CA ARG A 19 -7.97 2.67 5.62
C ARG A 19 -8.05 3.97 6.40
N LEU A 20 -7.44 4.04 7.58
CA LEU A 20 -7.40 5.26 8.37
C LEU A 20 -6.59 6.36 7.65
N THR A 21 -5.47 6.00 7.05
CA THR A 21 -4.63 6.91 6.26
C THR A 21 -5.41 7.44 5.05
N ALA A 22 -6.07 6.55 4.30
CA ALA A 22 -6.92 6.94 3.17
C ALA A 22 -8.03 7.92 3.60
N LYS A 23 -8.68 7.67 4.74
CA LYS A 23 -9.70 8.57 5.29
C LYS A 23 -9.12 9.93 5.70
N ALA A 24 -7.96 9.93 6.36
CA ALA A 24 -7.29 11.17 6.79
C ALA A 24 -6.85 12.04 5.60
N MET A 25 -6.44 11.41 4.50
CA MET A 25 -6.04 12.08 3.28
C MET A 25 -7.20 12.37 2.32
N THR A 26 -8.45 12.05 2.70
CA THR A 26 -9.62 12.16 1.82
C THR A 26 -9.40 11.51 0.46
N GLU A 27 -8.80 10.32 0.46
CA GLU A 27 -8.43 9.65 -0.79
C GLU A 27 -9.67 9.33 -1.65
N PRO A 28 -9.57 9.53 -2.98
CA PRO A 28 -10.65 9.19 -3.87
C PRO A 28 -11.01 7.72 -3.81
N THR A 29 -12.30 7.41 -3.77
CA THR A 29 -12.79 6.03 -3.86
C THR A 29 -12.36 5.39 -5.17
N SER A 30 -11.79 4.19 -5.11
CA SER A 30 -11.41 3.40 -6.28
C SER A 30 -12.56 3.30 -7.30
N GLY A 31 -12.25 3.48 -8.58
CA GLY A 31 -13.25 3.48 -9.66
C GLY A 31 -14.03 4.79 -9.83
N SER A 32 -13.78 5.81 -9.01
CA SER A 32 -14.26 7.17 -9.29
C SER A 32 -13.39 7.87 -10.32
N ARG A 33 -13.94 8.87 -11.04
CA ARG A 33 -13.16 9.71 -11.96
C ARG A 33 -12.00 10.42 -11.28
N GLN A 34 -12.17 10.82 -10.02
CA GLN A 34 -11.11 11.44 -9.23
C GLN A 34 -9.97 10.46 -8.94
N TRP A 35 -10.30 9.18 -8.70
CA TRP A 35 -9.32 8.12 -8.57
C TRP A 35 -8.56 7.87 -9.87
N GLU A 36 -9.25 7.84 -11.01
CA GLU A 36 -8.61 7.67 -12.34
C GLU A 36 -7.63 8.82 -12.64
N SER A 37 -8.03 10.07 -12.38
CA SER A 37 -7.14 11.23 -12.54
C SER A 37 -5.92 11.14 -11.61
N ALA A 38 -6.14 10.84 -10.33
CA ALA A 38 -5.04 10.69 -9.37
C ALA A 38 -4.11 9.52 -9.74
N TRP A 39 -4.66 8.44 -10.29
CA TRP A 39 -3.89 7.30 -10.77
C TRP A 39 -3.01 7.65 -11.97
N ASN A 40 -3.55 8.40 -12.94
CA ASN A 40 -2.78 8.89 -14.09
C ASN A 40 -1.65 9.85 -13.68
N GLU A 41 -1.86 10.64 -12.63
CA GLU A 41 -0.86 11.57 -12.09
C GLU A 41 0.19 10.90 -11.19
N ARG A 42 0.05 9.62 -10.84
CA ARG A 42 0.87 8.95 -9.81
C ARG A 42 2.38 9.05 -10.07
N ASP A 43 2.79 8.92 -11.32
CA ASP A 43 4.21 8.88 -11.69
C ASP A 43 4.79 10.29 -11.97
N THR A 44 3.99 11.35 -11.78
CA THR A 44 4.43 12.75 -11.85
C THR A 44 5.10 13.19 -10.54
N ALA A 45 5.72 14.39 -10.54
CA ALA A 45 6.25 14.97 -9.30
C ALA A 45 5.17 15.19 -8.24
N ALA A 46 3.96 15.58 -8.65
CA ALA A 46 2.82 15.75 -7.75
C ALA A 46 2.35 14.42 -7.16
N GLY A 47 2.30 13.36 -7.97
CA GLY A 47 1.98 12.01 -7.51
C GLY A 47 3.00 11.46 -6.51
N ARG A 48 4.30 11.69 -6.74
CA ARG A 48 5.36 11.34 -5.79
C ARG A 48 5.26 12.13 -4.48
N ALA A 49 5.02 13.44 -4.54
CA ALA A 49 4.83 14.26 -3.34
C ALA A 49 3.65 13.80 -2.49
N ARG A 50 2.52 13.42 -3.13
CA ARG A 50 1.37 12.83 -2.44
C ARG A 50 1.69 11.48 -1.81
N ALA A 51 2.49 10.63 -2.46
CA ALA A 51 2.93 9.36 -1.88
C ALA A 51 3.84 9.56 -0.65
N ASP A 52 4.71 10.57 -0.68
CA ASP A 52 5.54 10.94 0.48
C ASP A 52 4.68 11.48 1.63
N GLU A 53 3.68 12.31 1.33
CA GLU A 53 2.69 12.78 2.31
C GLU A 53 1.94 11.61 2.95
N ARG A 54 1.47 10.63 2.15
CA ARG A 54 0.84 9.40 2.65
C ARG A 54 1.74 8.65 3.61
N SER A 55 3.02 8.52 3.28
CA SER A 55 4.00 7.88 4.17
C SER A 55 4.13 8.64 5.49
N ARG A 56 4.17 9.97 5.47
CA ARG A 56 4.28 10.81 6.67
C ARG A 56 3.03 10.69 7.55
N VAL A 57 1.84 10.78 6.95
CA VAL A 57 0.56 10.65 7.66
C VAL A 57 0.45 9.27 8.31
N ARG A 58 0.78 8.18 7.58
CA ARG A 58 0.78 6.83 8.15
C ARG A 58 1.73 6.72 9.33
N SER A 59 2.96 7.21 9.21
CA SER A 59 3.94 7.17 10.32
C SER A 59 3.46 7.94 11.56
N GLU A 60 2.87 9.11 11.38
CA GLU A 60 2.35 9.90 12.51
C GLU A 60 1.13 9.25 13.16
N LEU A 61 0.23 8.65 12.37
CA LEU A 61 -0.90 7.87 12.89
C LEU A 61 -0.41 6.67 13.70
N THR A 62 0.54 5.89 13.18
CA THR A 62 1.15 4.77 13.90
C THR A 62 1.81 5.25 15.19
N ARG A 63 2.60 6.34 15.15
CA ARG A 63 3.24 6.92 16.32
C ARG A 63 2.23 7.29 17.41
N ARG A 64 1.13 7.96 17.04
CA ARG A 64 0.05 8.32 17.98
C ARG A 64 -0.65 7.10 18.56
N MET A 65 -0.94 6.09 17.73
CA MET A 65 -1.53 4.85 18.20
C MET A 65 -0.63 4.16 19.23
N VAL A 66 0.66 4.00 18.93
CA VAL A 66 1.62 3.38 19.87
C VAL A 66 1.75 4.18 21.16
N ALA A 67 1.79 5.51 21.08
CA ALA A 67 1.80 6.37 22.27
C ALA A 67 0.55 6.18 23.15
N ASN A 68 -0.62 5.99 22.55
CA ASN A 68 -1.88 5.78 23.25
C ASN A 68 -2.08 4.34 23.78
N LEU A 69 -1.34 3.35 23.27
CA LEU A 69 -1.35 1.96 23.77
C LEU A 69 -0.60 1.78 25.11
N GLY A 70 -0.10 2.86 25.69
CA GLY A 70 0.53 2.91 27.01
C GLY A 70 2.04 2.63 27.02
N PRO A 71 2.75 2.99 28.11
CA PRO A 71 4.22 3.04 28.17
C PRO A 71 4.93 1.72 27.84
N LYS A 72 4.24 0.58 28.02
CA LYS A 72 4.79 -0.77 27.79
C LYS A 72 5.05 -1.07 26.31
N HIS A 73 4.44 -0.34 25.38
CA HIS A 73 4.52 -0.61 23.94
C HIS A 73 5.45 0.35 23.16
N ALA A 74 5.92 1.43 23.80
CA ALA A 74 6.80 2.43 23.17
C ALA A 74 8.20 1.88 22.82
N VAL A 75 8.64 0.79 23.47
CA VAL A 75 9.97 0.20 23.29
C VAL A 75 10.07 -0.67 22.02
N ALA A 76 8.95 -1.14 21.48
CA ALA A 76 8.93 -2.04 20.32
C ALA A 76 9.17 -1.32 18.97
N HIS A 77 9.24 0.02 18.94
CA HIS A 77 9.28 0.79 17.69
C HIS A 77 10.68 0.94 17.06
N ARG A 78 11.66 0.08 17.40
CA ARG A 78 12.87 -0.07 16.57
C ARG A 78 12.51 -0.82 15.31
N VAL A 79 12.10 -0.08 14.29
CA VAL A 79 11.80 -0.56 12.94
C VAL A 79 13.03 -1.28 12.37
N PRO A 80 12.98 -2.60 12.07
CA PRO A 80 13.94 -3.21 11.17
C PRO A 80 13.69 -2.64 9.77
N GLY A 81 14.77 -2.32 9.06
CA GLY A 81 14.77 -1.65 7.78
C GLY A 81 13.69 -2.15 6.82
N ARG A 82 12.85 -1.21 6.38
CA ARG A 82 11.87 -1.35 5.31
C ARG A 82 12.42 -2.22 4.20
N HIS A 83 11.86 -3.42 4.02
CA HIS A 83 12.11 -4.24 2.84
C HIS A 83 11.68 -3.42 1.63
N ARG A 84 12.66 -2.80 0.98
CA ARG A 84 12.48 -2.08 -0.27
C ARG A 84 12.13 -3.16 -1.28
N GLN A 85 10.84 -3.38 -1.54
CA GLN A 85 10.41 -4.18 -2.68
C GLN A 85 11.05 -3.53 -3.90
N GLY A 86 12.06 -4.22 -4.46
CA GLY A 86 12.73 -3.79 -5.66
C GLY A 86 11.69 -3.63 -6.74
N VAL A 87 11.46 -2.38 -7.15
CA VAL A 87 10.71 -2.06 -8.36
C VAL A 87 11.43 -2.77 -9.49
N ARG A 88 10.88 -3.91 -9.93
CA ARG A 88 11.26 -4.54 -11.18
C ARG A 88 10.82 -3.60 -12.29
N THR A 89 11.73 -2.72 -12.71
CA THR A 89 11.61 -2.02 -14.00
C THR A 89 11.61 -3.10 -15.08
N ARG A 90 10.41 -3.43 -15.58
CA ARG A 90 10.23 -4.33 -16.71
C ARG A 90 10.74 -3.60 -17.94
N THR A 91 12.00 -3.85 -18.28
CA THR A 91 12.62 -3.46 -19.54
C THR A 91 11.76 -3.95 -20.69
N THR A 92 11.46 -3.03 -21.61
CA THR A 92 10.78 -3.26 -22.88
C THR A 92 11.58 -4.26 -23.74
N GLY A 93 11.17 -5.53 -23.69
CA GLY A 93 11.57 -6.57 -24.62
C GLY A 93 10.42 -6.88 -25.56
N ALA A 94 10.60 -6.60 -26.84
CA ALA A 94 9.67 -6.88 -27.92
C ALA A 94 9.28 -8.38 -27.95
N GLY A 95 7.98 -8.65 -28.06
CA GLY A 95 7.44 -9.99 -28.23
C GLY A 95 5.91 -9.97 -28.18
N ARG A 96 5.28 -9.66 -29.31
CA ARG A 96 3.82 -9.83 -29.49
C ARG A 96 3.47 -11.31 -29.28
N SER A 97 2.97 -11.67 -28.12
CA SER A 97 2.31 -12.96 -27.90
C SER A 97 0.88 -12.84 -28.43
N ARG A 98 0.65 -13.47 -29.59
CA ARG A 98 -0.66 -13.66 -30.19
C ARG A 98 -1.43 -14.60 -29.27
N VAL A 99 -2.48 -14.10 -28.63
CA VAL A 99 -3.40 -14.92 -27.83
C VAL A 99 -4.16 -15.81 -28.81
N ASP A 100 -3.96 -17.12 -28.70
CA ASP A 100 -4.65 -18.10 -29.54
C ASP A 100 -6.12 -18.21 -29.11
N ASN A 101 -7.02 -18.08 -30.08
CA ASN A 101 -8.48 -18.04 -29.93
C ASN A 101 -9.09 -19.36 -29.40
N ALA A 102 -8.27 -20.37 -29.11
CA ALA A 102 -8.69 -21.65 -28.57
C ALA A 102 -8.90 -21.64 -27.03
N GLN A 103 -8.46 -20.59 -26.32
CA GLN A 103 -8.60 -20.51 -24.85
C GLN A 103 -9.97 -20.02 -24.37
N LEU A 104 -10.88 -19.64 -25.28
CA LEU A 104 -12.23 -19.15 -24.95
C LEU A 104 -13.33 -20.24 -24.97
N ALA A 105 -12.96 -21.50 -25.16
CA ALA A 105 -13.93 -22.61 -25.25
C ALA A 105 -13.84 -23.56 -24.05
N PHE A 106 -14.07 -23.06 -22.84
CA PHE A 106 -14.50 -23.89 -21.71
C PHE A 106 -15.48 -23.10 -20.83
N PHE A 107 -16.77 -23.22 -21.14
CA PHE A 107 -17.89 -22.99 -20.25
C PHE A 107 -18.78 -24.24 -20.31
#